data_AF-A0AA86YKD4-F1
#
_entry.id   AF-A0AA86YKD4-F1
#
_cell.length_a   1.000
_cell.length_b   1.000
_cell.length_c   1.000
_cell.angle_alpha   90.00
_cell.angle_beta   90.00
_cell.angle_gamma   90.00
#
_symmetry.space_group_name_H-M   'P 1'
#
loop_
_entity.id
_entity.type
_entity.pdbx_description
1 polymer ?
#
loop_
_entity_poly.entity_id
_entity_poly.type
_entity_poly.pdbx_seq_one_letter_code
_entity_poly.pdbx_strand_id
1 'polypeptide(L)'
;MSNDSALLALLAGCFPNINVKTWEVTPLAGLSGGTYHLRSHTLNLIARAQSQAQTALFVNRRKEARVLHQLQHFGQAPKVLARNSDWLLLSWCDGQQPSDTQFLTPTFQSLLAATIAKLHTQPLLTYRLQLRQEIAHYGYLVDPKRQGPRWHRWHQHFLSAPMPRVLKLAPAHMDIHKGNIVCTESGQLALLDWEYAANTDIGLSLETYFQANQLNTTQRDFFLSEYCNKYHAYGDVERLAHQCRLWTPWVKYMMLMWYEVQWNQSQNNDFLLHSRSLRQYFSLPS
;
A
#
# COMPACT_ATOMS: atom_id res chain seq x y z
N MET A 1 -11.97 -8.26 -20.94
CA MET A 1 -12.92 -9.06 -20.15
C MET A 1 -12.10 -10.10 -19.43
N SER A 2 -12.01 -10.00 -18.10
CA SER A 2 -11.35 -11.01 -17.28
C SER A 2 -11.98 -12.38 -17.52
N ASN A 3 -11.23 -13.45 -17.33
CA ASN A 3 -11.70 -14.80 -17.62
C ASN A 3 -12.75 -15.23 -16.58
N ASP A 4 -14.00 -14.80 -16.76
CA ASP A 4 -15.11 -15.02 -15.82
C ASP A 4 -15.34 -16.52 -15.60
N SER A 5 -15.06 -17.35 -16.60
CA SER A 5 -15.10 -18.82 -16.48
C SER A 5 -14.14 -19.35 -15.41
N ALA A 6 -12.93 -18.80 -15.32
CA ALA A 6 -11.93 -19.18 -14.33
C ALA A 6 -12.31 -18.71 -12.91
N LEU A 7 -13.02 -17.59 -12.80
CA LEU A 7 -13.55 -17.10 -11.52
C LEU A 7 -14.66 -18.02 -11.01
N LEU A 8 -15.63 -18.36 -11.85
CA LEU A 8 -16.74 -19.25 -11.48
C LEU A 8 -16.25 -20.65 -11.11
N ALA A 9 -15.26 -21.19 -11.84
CA ALA A 9 -14.64 -22.47 -11.49
C ALA A 9 -13.96 -22.43 -10.12
N LEU A 10 -13.27 -21.34 -9.79
CA LEU A 10 -12.65 -21.14 -8.48
C LEU A 10 -13.71 -21.07 -7.37
N LEU A 11 -14.81 -20.33 -7.60
CA LEU A 11 -15.93 -20.24 -6.66
C LEU A 11 -16.60 -21.60 -6.43
N ALA A 12 -16.85 -22.38 -7.49
CA ALA A 12 -17.42 -23.73 -7.36
C ALA A 12 -16.54 -24.64 -6.51
N GLY A 13 -15.21 -24.57 -6.67
CA GLY A 13 -14.27 -25.38 -5.90
C GLY A 13 -14.23 -25.01 -4.42
N CYS A 14 -14.33 -23.72 -4.09
CA CYS A 14 -14.23 -23.23 -2.71
C CYS A 14 -15.57 -23.24 -1.97
N PHE A 15 -16.67 -23.08 -2.70
CA PHE A 15 -18.02 -22.97 -2.15
C PHE A 15 -18.98 -23.91 -2.92
N PRO A 16 -18.78 -25.24 -2.86
CA PRO A 16 -19.55 -26.20 -3.66
C PRO A 16 -21.05 -26.19 -3.35
N ASN A 17 -21.44 -25.70 -2.17
CA ASN A 17 -22.83 -25.60 -1.73
C ASN A 17 -23.54 -24.34 -2.24
N ILE A 18 -22.83 -23.40 -2.89
CA ILE A 18 -23.41 -22.17 -3.45
C ILE A 18 -23.43 -22.30 -4.96
N ASN A 19 -24.61 -22.13 -5.56
CA ASN A 19 -24.74 -22.14 -7.01
C ASN A 19 -23.93 -20.98 -7.62
N VAL A 20 -22.97 -21.29 -8.49
CA VAL A 20 -22.12 -20.28 -9.13
C VAL A 20 -22.91 -19.19 -9.87
N LYS A 21 -24.11 -19.49 -10.36
CA LYS A 21 -24.96 -18.52 -11.08
C LYS A 21 -25.64 -17.50 -10.17
N THR A 22 -25.68 -17.73 -8.86
CA THR A 22 -26.31 -16.80 -7.89
C THR A 22 -25.32 -15.79 -7.33
N TRP A 23 -24.06 -15.81 -7.75
CA TRP A 23 -23.09 -14.80 -7.37
C TRP A 23 -23.34 -13.52 -8.16
N GLU A 24 -23.54 -12.43 -7.44
CA GLU A 24 -23.50 -11.09 -7.99
C GLU A 24 -22.05 -10.60 -7.99
N VAL A 25 -21.59 -10.13 -9.14
CA VAL A 25 -20.22 -9.64 -9.34
C VAL A 25 -20.30 -8.15 -9.69
N THR A 26 -19.85 -7.30 -8.78
CA THR A 26 -19.84 -5.85 -8.99
C THR A 26 -18.41 -5.32 -8.99
N PRO A 27 -18.00 -4.51 -9.98
CA PRO A 27 -16.69 -3.89 -9.96
C PRO A 27 -16.59 -2.89 -8.82
N LEU A 28 -15.47 -2.91 -8.09
CA LEU A 28 -15.15 -1.89 -7.10
C LEU A 28 -14.24 -0.84 -7.72
N ALA A 29 -14.49 0.43 -7.41
CA ALA A 29 -13.64 1.53 -7.84
C ALA A 29 -12.26 1.45 -7.14
N GLY A 30 -11.18 1.58 -7.91
CA GLY A 30 -9.80 1.55 -7.40
C GLY A 30 -8.80 1.89 -8.51
N LEU A 31 -7.63 2.40 -8.13
CA LEU A 31 -6.63 2.93 -9.07
C LEU A 31 -5.99 1.85 -9.95
N SER A 32 -5.83 0.62 -9.46
CA SER A 32 -5.23 -0.49 -10.19
C SER A 32 -6.22 -1.25 -11.09
N GLY A 33 -7.53 -0.96 -10.99
CA GLY A 33 -8.59 -1.72 -11.66
C GLY A 33 -8.65 -3.19 -11.22
N GLY A 34 -9.68 -3.93 -11.66
CA GLY A 34 -9.72 -5.39 -11.50
C GLY A 34 -9.98 -5.92 -10.10
N THR A 35 -10.53 -5.11 -9.20
CA THR A 35 -11.09 -5.56 -7.92
C THR A 35 -12.62 -5.62 -8.02
N TYR A 36 -13.21 -6.70 -7.56
CA TYR A 36 -14.64 -6.97 -7.65
C TYR A 36 -15.17 -7.41 -6.28
N HIS A 37 -16.36 -6.92 -5.92
CA HIS A 37 -17.14 -7.43 -4.82
C HIS A 37 -17.98 -8.60 -5.34
N LEU A 38 -17.83 -9.75 -4.69
CA LEU A 38 -18.64 -10.92 -4.95
C LEU A 38 -19.64 -11.09 -3.81
N ARG A 39 -20.91 -11.12 -4.14
CA ARG A 39 -21.99 -11.32 -3.18
C ARG A 39 -22.80 -12.55 -3.53
N SER A 40 -23.02 -13.39 -2.53
CA SER A 40 -24.03 -14.45 -2.56
C SER A 40 -25.08 -14.18 -1.48
N HIS A 41 -26.08 -15.05 -1.34
CA HIS A 41 -27.08 -14.93 -0.28
C HIS A 41 -26.50 -15.03 1.14
N THR A 42 -25.31 -15.63 1.30
CA THR A 42 -24.72 -15.91 2.62
C THR A 42 -23.31 -15.36 2.82
N LEU A 43 -22.63 -14.94 1.74
CA LEU A 43 -21.22 -14.54 1.78
C LEU A 43 -20.95 -13.27 0.98
N ASN A 44 -20.03 -12.46 1.50
CA ASN A 44 -19.37 -11.36 0.80
C ASN A 44 -17.88 -11.68 0.66
N LEU A 45 -17.33 -11.50 -0.53
CA LEU A 45 -15.91 -11.72 -0.83
C LEU A 45 -15.36 -10.61 -1.71
N ILE A 46 -14.03 -10.51 -1.75
CA ILE A 46 -13.30 -9.71 -2.72
C ILE A 46 -12.62 -10.63 -3.72
N ALA A 47 -12.79 -10.36 -5.02
CA ALA A 47 -12.02 -10.98 -6.08
C ALA A 47 -11.08 -9.94 -6.71
N ARG A 48 -9.80 -10.29 -6.80
CA ARG A 48 -8.78 -9.49 -7.49
C ARG A 48 -8.30 -10.24 -8.73
N ALA A 49 -8.51 -9.63 -9.89
CA ALA A 49 -8.00 -10.13 -11.16
C ALA A 49 -6.49 -9.93 -11.26
N GLN A 50 -5.81 -10.85 -11.93
CA GLN A 50 -4.43 -10.71 -12.37
C GLN A 50 -4.45 -10.16 -13.81
N SER A 51 -4.04 -8.91 -14.00
CA SER A 51 -3.91 -8.32 -15.35
C SER A 51 -2.46 -7.92 -15.68
N GLN A 52 -2.11 -7.92 -16.97
CA GLN A 52 -0.79 -7.49 -17.45
C GLN A 52 -0.52 -6.01 -17.16
N ALA A 53 -1.54 -5.15 -17.26
CA ALA A 53 -1.43 -3.72 -16.97
C ALA A 53 -1.00 -3.45 -15.51
N GLN A 54 -1.49 -4.23 -14.55
CA GLN A 54 -1.13 -4.13 -13.14
C GLN A 54 0.31 -4.60 -12.87
N THR A 55 0.80 -5.56 -13.63
CA THR A 55 2.17 -6.09 -13.46
C THR A 55 3.23 -5.02 -13.74
N ALA A 56 2.92 -4.04 -14.59
CA ALA A 56 3.81 -2.90 -14.89
C ALA A 56 4.04 -1.97 -13.69
N LEU A 57 3.22 -2.03 -12.64
CA LEU A 57 3.32 -1.22 -11.41
C LEU A 57 3.75 -2.04 -10.18
N PHE A 58 4.49 -3.15 -10.38
CA PHE A 58 4.88 -4.09 -9.32
C PHE A 58 3.73 -4.77 -8.56
N VAL A 59 2.50 -4.63 -9.05
CA VAL A 59 1.36 -5.35 -8.50
C VAL A 59 1.44 -6.81 -8.94
N ASN A 60 1.65 -7.68 -7.96
CA ASN A 60 1.76 -9.12 -8.18
C ASN A 60 0.82 -9.85 -7.20
N ARG A 61 -0.30 -10.38 -7.69
CA ARG A 61 -1.30 -11.04 -6.82
C ARG A 61 -0.76 -12.32 -6.18
N ARG A 62 0.25 -12.97 -6.77
CA ARG A 62 0.94 -14.10 -6.12
C ARG A 62 1.77 -13.65 -4.93
N LYS A 63 2.47 -12.51 -5.06
CA LYS A 63 3.19 -11.87 -3.94
C LYS A 63 2.19 -11.47 -2.85
N GLU A 64 1.13 -10.76 -3.20
CA GLU A 64 0.08 -10.34 -2.26
C GLU A 64 -0.52 -11.52 -1.49
N ALA A 65 -0.94 -12.58 -2.20
CA ALA A 65 -1.48 -13.79 -1.57
C ALA A 65 -0.48 -14.44 -0.61
N ARG A 66 0.81 -14.48 -0.97
CA ARG A 66 1.86 -15.02 -0.09
C ARG A 66 2.04 -14.15 1.16
N VAL A 67 2.05 -12.83 1.02
CA VAL A 67 2.13 -11.90 2.15
C VAL A 67 0.94 -12.10 3.09
N LEU A 68 -0.28 -12.12 2.56
CA LEU A 68 -1.49 -12.31 3.37
C LEU A 68 -1.52 -13.67 4.07
N HIS A 69 -1.04 -14.73 3.41
CA HIS A 69 -0.89 -16.04 4.04
C HIS A 69 0.13 -16.01 5.19
N GLN A 70 1.28 -15.33 5.02
CA GLN A 70 2.26 -15.17 6.09
C GLN A 70 1.71 -14.34 7.27
N LEU A 71 0.79 -13.42 7.00
CA LEU A 71 0.14 -12.55 7.98
C LEU A 71 -1.19 -13.09 8.53
N GLN A 72 -1.51 -14.36 8.33
CA GLN A 72 -2.79 -14.94 8.77
C GLN A 72 -3.11 -14.75 10.27
N HIS A 73 -2.08 -14.61 11.13
CA HIS A 73 -2.22 -14.39 12.56
C HIS A 73 -2.22 -12.90 12.97
N PHE A 74 -1.97 -11.98 12.03
CA PHE A 74 -1.98 -10.54 12.31
C PHE A 74 -3.39 -10.05 12.68
N GLY A 75 -4.43 -10.66 12.10
CA GLY A 75 -5.84 -10.41 12.42
C GLY A 75 -6.40 -9.10 11.87
N GLN A 76 -5.56 -8.20 11.37
CA GLN A 76 -5.92 -6.89 10.82
C GLN A 76 -5.65 -6.81 9.31
N ALA A 77 -5.71 -7.96 8.63
CA ALA A 77 -5.59 -8.10 7.18
C ALA A 77 -6.66 -9.06 6.65
N PRO A 78 -7.09 -8.94 5.38
CA PRO A 78 -7.98 -9.91 4.75
C PRO A 78 -7.38 -11.31 4.72
N LYS A 79 -8.22 -12.34 4.84
CA LYS A 79 -7.82 -13.73 4.71
C LYS A 79 -7.81 -14.12 3.24
N VAL A 80 -6.78 -14.85 2.80
CA VAL A 80 -6.79 -15.52 1.50
C VAL A 80 -7.74 -16.71 1.59
N LEU A 81 -8.76 -16.72 0.74
CA LEU A 81 -9.72 -17.81 0.65
C LEU A 81 -9.32 -18.80 -0.44
N ALA A 82 -8.89 -18.28 -1.60
CA ALA A 82 -8.51 -19.09 -2.73
C ALA A 82 -7.66 -18.31 -3.74
N ARG A 83 -6.98 -19.01 -4.64
CA ARG A 83 -6.26 -18.39 -5.76
C ARG A 83 -6.13 -19.37 -6.93
N ASN A 84 -6.20 -18.87 -8.16
CA ASN A 84 -5.73 -19.57 -9.36
C ASN A 84 -4.74 -18.72 -10.16
N SER A 85 -4.51 -18.99 -11.44
CA SER A 85 -3.60 -18.19 -12.27
C SER A 85 -4.07 -16.75 -12.47
N ASP A 86 -5.39 -16.54 -12.45
CA ASP A 86 -6.05 -15.34 -12.95
C ASP A 86 -6.72 -14.53 -11.81
N TRP A 87 -6.99 -15.16 -10.67
CA TRP A 87 -7.80 -14.62 -9.60
C TRP A 87 -7.25 -14.91 -8.21
N LEU A 88 -7.40 -13.94 -7.32
CA LEU A 88 -7.20 -14.05 -5.88
C LEU A 88 -8.52 -13.72 -5.17
N LEU A 89 -9.01 -14.65 -4.35
CA LEU A 89 -10.19 -14.46 -3.51
C LEU A 89 -9.76 -14.15 -2.07
N LEU A 90 -10.29 -13.05 -1.54
CA LEU A 90 -10.05 -12.59 -0.19
C LEU A 90 -11.37 -12.52 0.59
N SER A 91 -11.30 -12.66 1.91
CA SER A 91 -12.43 -12.39 2.79
C SER A 91 -12.84 -10.92 2.68
N TRP A 92 -14.14 -10.68 2.71
CA TRP A 92 -14.66 -9.34 2.97
C TRP A 92 -14.30 -8.90 4.39
N CYS A 93 -14.01 -7.61 4.55
CA CYS A 93 -13.76 -7.00 5.85
C CYS A 93 -14.95 -6.09 6.17
N ASP A 94 -15.84 -6.56 7.05
CA ASP A 94 -17.02 -5.79 7.47
C ASP A 94 -16.62 -4.57 8.30
N GLY A 95 -17.22 -3.43 7.98
CA GLY A 95 -16.99 -2.17 8.66
C GLY A 95 -17.14 -0.98 7.73
N GLN A 96 -16.71 0.18 8.22
CA GLN A 96 -16.78 1.44 7.49
C GLN A 96 -15.40 2.07 7.35
N GLN A 97 -15.15 2.73 6.22
CA GLN A 97 -13.96 3.57 6.09
C GLN A 97 -14.08 4.78 7.03
N PRO A 98 -12.98 5.24 7.65
CA PRO A 98 -13.00 6.44 8.46
C PRO A 98 -13.29 7.67 7.58
N SER A 99 -14.04 8.64 8.13
CA SER A 99 -14.16 9.95 7.49
C SER A 99 -12.81 10.69 7.50
N ASP A 100 -12.66 11.71 6.65
CA ASP A 100 -11.47 12.56 6.64
C ASP A 100 -11.17 13.20 8.00
N THR A 101 -12.23 13.65 8.69
CA THR A 101 -12.11 14.26 10.01
C THR A 101 -11.73 13.25 11.07
N GLN A 102 -12.32 12.05 11.04
CA GLN A 102 -12.03 10.98 11.99
C GLN A 102 -10.60 10.46 11.84
N PHE A 103 -10.16 10.25 10.60
CA PHE A 103 -8.87 9.64 10.27
C PHE A 103 -7.69 10.39 10.92
N LEU A 104 -7.75 11.72 11.00
CA LEU A 104 -6.68 12.55 11.56
C LEU A 104 -6.82 12.84 13.06
N THR A 105 -7.85 12.32 13.73
CA THR A 105 -8.01 12.52 15.19
C THR A 105 -6.89 11.81 15.98
N PRO A 106 -6.45 12.35 17.12
CA PRO A 106 -5.46 11.69 17.97
C PRO A 106 -5.85 10.26 18.38
N THR A 107 -7.14 10.02 18.67
CA THR A 107 -7.65 8.69 19.01
C THR A 107 -7.47 7.70 17.86
N PHE A 108 -7.81 8.10 16.64
CA PHE A 108 -7.64 7.24 15.47
C PHE A 108 -6.17 7.01 15.15
N GLN A 109 -5.34 8.06 15.22
CA GLN A 109 -3.90 7.99 14.99
C GLN A 109 -3.20 7.08 16.01
N SER A 110 -3.63 7.11 17.26
CA SER A 110 -3.18 6.18 18.31
C SER A 110 -3.52 4.72 17.95
N LEU A 111 -4.77 4.45 17.56
CA LEU A 111 -5.18 3.10 17.14
C LEU A 111 -4.41 2.62 15.91
N LEU A 112 -4.17 3.49 14.94
CA LEU A 112 -3.37 3.18 13.77
C LEU A 112 -1.89 2.94 14.14
N ALA A 113 -1.32 3.73 15.04
CA ALA A 113 0.01 3.49 15.58
C ALA A 113 0.11 2.11 16.25
N ALA A 114 -0.92 1.68 16.98
CA ALA A 114 -1.02 0.34 17.56
C ALA A 114 -0.99 -0.77 16.48
N THR A 115 -1.79 -0.61 15.43
CA THR A 115 -1.87 -1.55 14.30
C THR A 115 -0.54 -1.65 13.57
N ILE A 116 0.11 -0.51 13.26
CA ILE A 116 1.41 -0.49 12.59
C ILE A 116 2.51 -1.04 13.51
N ALA A 117 2.47 -0.74 14.81
CA ALA A 117 3.36 -1.33 15.82
C ALA A 117 3.27 -2.85 15.81
N LYS A 118 2.06 -3.40 15.84
CA LYS A 118 1.81 -4.84 15.78
C LYS A 118 2.28 -5.46 14.45
N LEU A 119 2.13 -4.76 13.34
CA LEU A 119 2.63 -5.21 12.03
C LEU A 119 4.17 -5.27 12.02
N HIS A 120 4.82 -4.21 12.52
CA HIS A 120 6.27 -4.08 12.54
C HIS A 120 6.97 -5.02 13.57
N THR A 121 6.21 -5.82 14.32
CA THR A 121 6.70 -6.89 15.19
C THR A 121 6.38 -8.29 14.66
N GLN A 122 5.65 -8.42 13.55
CA GLN A 122 5.42 -9.71 12.90
C GLN A 122 6.73 -10.31 12.35
N PRO A 123 6.81 -11.64 12.20
CA PRO A 123 7.91 -12.29 11.50
C PRO A 123 8.10 -11.71 10.09
N LEU A 124 9.36 -11.67 9.63
CA LEU A 124 9.69 -11.15 8.32
C LEU A 124 8.96 -11.91 7.20
N LEU A 125 8.49 -11.15 6.21
CA LEU A 125 7.93 -11.68 4.96
C LEU A 125 9.03 -12.37 4.13
N THR A 126 8.63 -13.13 3.13
CA THR A 126 9.57 -13.70 2.13
C THR A 126 10.10 -12.67 1.14
N TYR A 127 9.55 -11.46 1.13
CA TYR A 127 9.91 -10.40 0.19
C TYR A 127 10.44 -9.18 0.92
N ARG A 128 11.59 -8.66 0.46
CA ARG A 128 12.17 -7.40 0.89
C ARG A 128 11.96 -6.34 -0.18
N LEU A 129 11.65 -5.12 0.24
CA LEU A 129 11.47 -3.99 -0.67
C LEU A 129 12.76 -3.75 -1.46
N GLN A 130 12.67 -3.83 -2.79
CA GLN A 130 13.78 -3.56 -3.70
C GLN A 130 13.66 -2.13 -4.22
N LEU A 131 13.64 -1.15 -3.31
CA LEU A 131 13.34 0.26 -3.61
C LEU A 131 14.13 0.78 -4.82
N ARG A 132 15.41 0.45 -4.91
CA ARG A 132 16.28 0.87 -6.00
C ARG A 132 15.84 0.35 -7.38
N GLN A 133 15.39 -0.91 -7.43
CA GLN A 133 14.88 -1.53 -8.64
C GLN A 133 13.52 -0.94 -9.00
N GLU A 134 12.67 -0.65 -8.01
CA GLU A 134 11.39 0.01 -8.24
C GLU A 134 11.58 1.42 -8.81
N ILE A 135 12.52 2.19 -8.26
CA ILE A 135 12.91 3.50 -8.79
C ILE A 135 13.41 3.38 -10.24
N ALA A 136 14.31 2.44 -10.52
CA ALA A 136 14.81 2.23 -11.89
C ALA A 136 13.68 1.90 -12.86
N HIS A 137 12.80 0.97 -12.49
CA HIS A 137 11.66 0.55 -13.30
C HIS A 137 10.69 1.69 -13.57
N TYR A 138 10.26 2.44 -12.54
CA TYR A 138 9.38 3.59 -12.76
C TYR A 138 10.04 4.66 -13.62
N GLY A 139 11.36 4.87 -13.51
CA GLY A 139 12.10 5.78 -14.36
C GLY A 139 11.93 5.51 -15.86
N TYR A 140 11.83 4.24 -16.26
CA TYR A 140 11.56 3.85 -17.66
C TYR A 140 10.11 4.13 -18.10
N LEU A 141 9.18 4.17 -17.17
CA LEU A 141 7.74 4.33 -17.45
C LEU A 141 7.26 5.78 -17.43
N VAL A 142 8.05 6.71 -16.87
CA VAL A 142 7.72 8.15 -16.90
C VAL A 142 7.80 8.67 -18.33
N ASP A 143 6.83 9.51 -18.74
CA ASP A 143 6.81 10.11 -20.08
C ASP A 143 8.14 10.82 -20.40
N PRO A 144 8.86 10.44 -21.48
CA PRO A 144 10.11 11.07 -21.88
C PRO A 144 10.03 12.60 -22.01
N LYS A 145 8.89 13.16 -22.41
CA LYS A 145 8.68 14.62 -22.52
C LYS A 145 8.74 15.33 -21.17
N ARG A 146 8.50 14.59 -20.09
CA ARG A 146 8.56 15.09 -18.71
C ARG A 146 9.92 14.87 -18.06
N GLN A 147 10.85 14.18 -18.74
CA GLN A 147 12.20 13.92 -18.28
C GLN A 147 13.20 14.95 -18.83
N GLY A 148 13.35 16.09 -18.14
CA GLY A 148 14.38 17.08 -18.47
C GLY A 148 15.77 16.73 -17.91
N PRO A 149 16.83 17.49 -18.23
CA PRO A 149 18.19 17.23 -17.72
C PRO A 149 18.27 17.17 -16.19
N ARG A 150 17.49 17.99 -15.48
CA ARG A 150 17.40 17.95 -14.01
C ARG A 150 16.78 16.65 -13.49
N TRP A 151 15.75 16.14 -14.17
CA TRP A 151 15.14 14.85 -13.84
C TRP A 151 16.18 13.74 -13.94
N HIS A 152 16.93 13.67 -15.04
CA HIS A 152 17.98 12.67 -15.22
C HIS A 152 19.05 12.75 -14.14
N ARG A 153 19.47 13.94 -13.71
CA ARG A 153 20.41 14.10 -12.58
C ARG A 153 19.85 13.53 -11.28
N TRP A 154 18.58 13.81 -10.95
CA TRP A 154 17.95 13.24 -9.77
C TRP A 154 17.76 11.73 -9.90
N HIS A 155 17.34 11.26 -11.06
CA HIS A 155 17.19 9.84 -11.32
C HIS A 155 18.52 9.11 -11.14
N GLN A 156 19.60 9.60 -11.73
CA GLN A 156 20.95 9.07 -11.53
C GLN A 156 21.44 9.22 -10.08
N HIS A 157 21.05 10.28 -9.36
CA HIS A 157 21.36 10.40 -7.94
C HIS A 157 20.70 9.28 -7.12
N PHE A 158 19.41 9.02 -7.31
CA PHE A 158 18.73 7.90 -6.65
C PHE A 158 19.17 6.53 -7.20
N LEU A 159 19.64 6.47 -8.46
CA LEU A 159 20.62 5.61 -9.18
C LEU A 159 21.95 5.28 -8.50
N SER A 160 22.44 6.29 -7.79
CA SER A 160 23.79 6.45 -7.27
C SER A 160 24.01 6.17 -5.79
N ALA A 161 23.23 6.95 -5.05
CA ALA A 161 23.49 7.31 -3.68
C ALA A 161 23.35 6.12 -2.74
N PRO A 162 24.14 6.10 -1.66
CA PRO A 162 23.90 5.18 -0.55
C PRO A 162 22.51 5.46 0.06
N MET A 163 21.70 4.42 0.19
CA MET A 163 20.45 4.50 0.95
C MET A 163 20.76 4.61 2.45
N PRO A 164 19.86 5.24 3.25
CA PRO A 164 19.96 5.21 4.70
C PRO A 164 20.15 3.78 5.22
N ARG A 165 21.04 3.60 6.19
CA ARG A 165 21.25 2.30 6.83
C ARG A 165 19.96 1.88 7.52
N VAL A 166 19.52 0.64 7.28
CA VAL A 166 18.32 0.09 7.93
C VAL A 166 18.49 0.13 9.44
N LEU A 167 17.54 0.79 10.11
CA LEU A 167 17.42 0.89 11.55
C LEU A 167 16.81 -0.39 12.13
N LYS A 168 15.67 -0.82 11.59
CA LYS A 168 15.01 -2.08 11.93
C LYS A 168 14.23 -2.55 10.72
N LEU A 169 14.53 -3.76 10.26
CA LEU A 169 13.79 -4.41 9.18
C LEU A 169 12.49 -5.01 9.75
N ALA A 170 11.35 -4.73 9.12
CA ALA A 170 10.06 -5.27 9.52
C ALA A 170 9.09 -5.40 8.33
N PRO A 171 8.06 -6.27 8.41
CA PRO A 171 6.94 -6.24 7.48
C PRO A 171 6.27 -4.86 7.51
N ALA A 172 5.96 -4.31 6.35
CA ALA A 172 5.25 -3.04 6.22
C ALA A 172 4.18 -3.13 5.12
N HIS A 173 3.11 -2.36 5.29
CA HIS A 173 2.02 -2.26 4.32
C HIS A 173 2.39 -1.42 3.09
N MET A 174 3.17 -0.34 3.30
CA MET A 174 3.62 0.63 2.29
C MET A 174 2.56 1.48 1.59
N ASP A 175 1.26 1.18 1.75
CA ASP A 175 0.18 1.99 1.16
C ASP A 175 -0.97 2.28 2.14
N ILE A 176 -0.65 2.88 3.29
CA ILE A 176 -1.65 3.19 4.32
C ILE A 176 -2.23 4.57 4.07
N HIS A 177 -3.52 4.63 3.77
CA HIS A 177 -4.34 5.85 3.73
C HIS A 177 -5.79 5.49 4.08
N LYS A 178 -6.65 6.48 4.30
CA LYS A 178 -8.06 6.27 4.73
C LYS A 178 -8.84 5.26 3.89
N GLY A 179 -8.58 5.21 2.58
CA GLY A 179 -9.27 4.31 1.63
C GLY A 179 -8.87 2.84 1.79
N ASN A 180 -7.69 2.59 2.34
CA ASN A 180 -7.17 1.26 2.61
C ASN A 180 -7.37 0.84 4.08
N ILE A 181 -8.30 1.48 4.79
CA ILE A 181 -8.60 1.15 6.19
C ILE A 181 -10.10 0.96 6.37
N VAL A 182 -10.47 -0.13 7.05
CA VAL A 182 -11.84 -0.38 7.50
C VAL A 182 -11.86 -0.45 9.02
N CYS A 183 -12.76 0.32 9.63
CA CYS A 183 -13.12 0.22 11.03
C CYS A 183 -14.16 -0.86 11.20
N THR A 184 -13.77 -2.00 11.77
CA THR A 184 -14.69 -3.10 12.08
C THR A 184 -15.63 -2.72 13.22
N GLU A 185 -16.78 -3.38 13.32
CA GLU A 185 -17.74 -3.16 14.42
C GLU A 185 -17.13 -3.42 15.80
N SER A 186 -16.10 -4.27 15.88
CA SER A 186 -15.34 -4.54 17.11
C SER A 186 -14.41 -3.39 17.53
N GLY A 187 -14.34 -2.31 16.75
CA GLY A 187 -13.43 -1.18 16.98
C GLY A 187 -11.99 -1.43 16.53
N GLN A 188 -11.69 -2.59 15.91
CA GLN A 188 -10.39 -2.88 15.32
C GLN A 188 -10.27 -2.33 13.89
N LEU A 189 -9.05 -1.97 13.49
CA LEU A 189 -8.74 -1.61 12.11
C LEU A 189 -8.38 -2.85 11.29
N ALA A 190 -8.93 -2.96 10.09
CA ALA A 190 -8.44 -3.84 9.04
C ALA A 190 -7.73 -2.99 7.98
N LEU A 191 -6.49 -3.36 7.64
CA LEU A 191 -5.74 -2.76 6.54
C LEU A 191 -6.07 -3.53 5.26
N LEU A 192 -6.46 -2.83 4.21
CA LEU A 192 -6.78 -3.37 2.90
C LEU A 192 -5.65 -3.08 1.91
N ASP A 193 -5.63 -3.80 0.80
CA ASP A 193 -4.70 -3.58 -0.32
C ASP A 193 -3.21 -3.79 0.00
N TRP A 194 -2.82 -5.05 0.16
CA TRP A 194 -1.47 -5.44 0.55
C TRP A 194 -0.51 -5.61 -0.63
N GLU A 195 -0.81 -5.05 -1.80
CA GLU A 195 -0.02 -5.28 -3.02
C GLU A 195 1.41 -4.72 -2.94
N TYR A 196 1.58 -3.59 -2.26
CA TYR A 196 2.89 -2.96 -2.03
C TYR A 196 3.61 -3.49 -0.79
N ALA A 197 3.00 -4.37 -0.01
CA ALA A 197 3.57 -4.84 1.24
C ALA A 197 4.92 -5.56 1.04
N ALA A 198 5.87 -5.29 1.93
CA ALA A 198 7.24 -5.78 1.85
C ALA A 198 7.97 -5.63 3.18
N ASN A 199 9.05 -6.37 3.39
CA ASN A 199 9.98 -6.04 4.47
C ASN A 199 10.77 -4.77 4.11
N THR A 200 10.76 -3.78 4.98
CA THR A 200 11.50 -2.53 4.80
C THR A 200 11.98 -1.97 6.13
N ASP A 201 12.75 -0.88 6.09
CA ASP A 201 13.09 -0.14 7.29
C ASP A 201 11.86 0.51 7.91
N ILE A 202 11.68 0.40 9.23
CA ILE A 202 10.54 1.01 9.92
C ILE A 202 10.45 2.53 9.70
N GLY A 203 11.59 3.22 9.55
CA GLY A 203 11.61 4.65 9.26
C GLY A 203 11.10 4.96 7.85
N LEU A 204 11.41 4.10 6.86
CA LEU A 204 10.88 4.23 5.51
C LEU A 204 9.36 3.98 5.47
N SER A 205 8.89 2.94 6.18
CA SER A 205 7.46 2.64 6.29
C SER A 205 6.67 3.82 6.89
N LEU A 206 7.13 4.35 8.02
CA LEU A 206 6.47 5.46 8.72
C LEU A 206 6.55 6.77 7.92
N GLU A 207 7.71 7.08 7.32
CA GLU A 207 7.82 8.29 6.50
C GLU A 207 6.93 8.20 5.24
N THR A 208 6.75 7.01 4.67
CA THR A 208 5.79 6.80 3.56
C THR A 208 4.38 7.14 4.01
N TYR A 209 3.96 6.63 5.18
CA TYR A 209 2.66 6.96 5.77
C TYR A 209 2.49 8.48 6.00
N PHE A 210 3.50 9.13 6.59
CA PHE A 210 3.45 10.57 6.89
C PHE A 210 3.35 11.44 5.64
N GLN A 211 4.08 11.11 4.57
CA GLN A 211 4.03 11.86 3.31
C GLN A 211 2.73 11.60 2.55
N ALA A 212 2.29 10.34 2.45
CA ALA A 212 1.06 9.96 1.74
C ALA A 212 -0.18 10.64 2.33
N ASN A 213 -0.21 10.84 3.65
CA ASN A 213 -1.34 11.43 4.36
C ASN A 213 -1.11 12.89 4.77
N GLN A 214 0.00 13.50 4.33
CA GLN A 214 0.33 14.92 4.56
C GLN A 214 0.32 15.33 6.04
N LEU A 215 0.77 14.45 6.93
CA LEU A 215 0.82 14.73 8.36
C LEU A 215 1.81 15.87 8.64
N ASN A 216 1.35 16.84 9.44
CA ASN A 216 2.19 17.94 9.92
C ASN A 216 3.14 17.48 11.04
N THR A 217 4.09 18.33 11.45
CA THR A 217 5.09 18.00 12.48
C THR A 217 4.46 17.51 13.78
N THR A 218 3.46 18.22 14.32
CA THR A 218 2.77 17.84 15.56
C THR A 218 2.11 16.46 15.46
N GLN A 219 1.48 16.15 14.32
CA GLN A 219 0.85 14.85 14.09
C GLN A 219 1.89 13.73 13.97
N ARG A 220 3.03 13.99 13.31
CA ARG A 220 4.13 13.02 13.21
C ARG A 220 4.73 12.72 14.57
N ASP A 221 5.01 13.76 15.37
CA ASP A 221 5.59 13.61 16.71
C ASP A 221 4.63 12.85 17.65
N PHE A 222 3.33 13.17 17.60
CA PHE A 222 2.30 12.42 18.31
C PHE A 222 2.32 10.93 17.88
N PHE A 223 2.30 10.66 16.58
CA PHE A 223 2.28 9.28 16.07
C PHE A 223 3.52 8.48 16.51
N LEU A 224 4.70 9.08 16.40
CA LEU A 224 5.96 8.45 16.80
C LEU A 224 6.00 8.21 18.32
N SER A 225 5.48 9.13 19.12
CA SER A 225 5.34 8.95 20.57
C SER A 225 4.41 7.79 20.90
N GLU A 226 3.24 7.70 20.28
CA GLU A 226 2.33 6.56 20.50
C GLU A 226 3.02 5.23 20.09
N TYR A 227 3.61 5.20 18.89
CA TYR A 227 4.29 4.03 18.35
C TYR A 227 5.45 3.53 19.24
N CYS A 228 6.28 4.43 19.76
CA CYS A 228 7.45 4.08 20.58
C CYS A 228 7.11 3.92 22.06
N ASN A 229 6.44 4.90 22.65
CA ASN A 229 6.30 5.01 24.11
C ASN A 229 5.10 4.23 24.64
N LYS A 230 3.98 4.22 23.91
CA LYS A 230 2.75 3.52 24.33
C LYS A 230 2.72 2.08 23.86
N TYR A 231 3.13 1.84 22.60
CA TYR A 231 3.08 0.51 21.99
C TYR A 231 4.43 -0.20 21.93
N HIS A 232 5.51 0.43 22.42
CA HIS A 232 6.83 -0.20 22.61
C HIS A 232 7.41 -0.89 21.36
N ALA A 233 7.05 -0.43 20.16
CA ALA A 233 7.49 -1.08 18.92
C ALA A 233 8.95 -0.78 18.57
N TYR A 234 9.47 0.33 19.09
CA TYR A 234 10.87 0.75 19.02
C TYR A 234 11.22 1.59 20.26
N GLY A 235 12.43 1.44 20.79
CA GLY A 235 12.81 1.98 22.11
C GLY A 235 13.32 3.42 22.13
N ASP A 236 13.52 4.05 20.97
CA ASP A 236 14.14 5.38 20.87
C ASP A 236 13.41 6.24 19.83
N VAL A 237 12.53 7.12 20.32
CA VAL A 237 11.66 7.97 19.50
C VAL A 237 12.46 8.97 18.66
N GLU A 238 13.52 9.56 19.23
CA GLU A 238 14.34 10.57 18.55
C GLU A 238 15.15 9.96 17.42
N ARG A 239 15.73 8.78 17.66
CA ARG A 239 16.45 8.03 16.63
C ARG A 239 15.52 7.59 15.52
N LEU A 240 14.30 7.17 15.83
CA LEU A 240 13.31 6.82 14.81
C LEU A 240 12.87 8.06 14.01
N ALA A 241 12.60 9.18 14.68
CA ALA A 241 12.26 10.44 14.02
C ALA A 241 13.40 10.89 13.07
N HIS A 242 14.65 10.77 13.50
CA HIS A 242 15.81 11.02 12.65
C HIS A 242 15.85 10.08 11.44
N GLN A 243 15.60 8.79 11.65
CA GLN A 243 15.55 7.81 10.58
C GLN A 243 14.47 8.13 9.53
N CYS A 244 13.26 8.53 9.95
CA CYS A 244 12.22 8.97 9.03
C CYS A 244 12.70 10.16 8.16
N ARG A 245 13.38 11.14 8.77
CA ARG A 245 13.94 12.30 8.05
C ARG A 245 14.99 11.89 7.01
N LEU A 246 15.83 10.90 7.30
CA LEU A 246 16.79 10.36 6.32
C LEU A 246 16.10 9.72 5.10
N TRP A 247 14.92 9.13 5.30
CA TRP A 247 14.12 8.53 4.23
C TRP A 247 13.26 9.53 3.44
N THR A 248 12.98 10.72 3.98
CA THR A 248 12.15 11.74 3.32
C THR A 248 12.47 11.97 1.83
N PRO A 249 13.73 12.20 1.40
CA PRO A 249 14.01 12.42 -0.03
C PRO A 249 13.70 11.19 -0.89
N TRP A 250 13.93 9.98 -0.37
CA TRP A 250 13.65 8.73 -1.08
C TRP A 250 12.15 8.50 -1.25
N VAL A 251 11.37 8.70 -0.18
CA VAL A 251 9.90 8.61 -0.21
C VAL A 251 9.32 9.60 -1.20
N LYS A 252 9.73 10.87 -1.12
CA LYS A 252 9.24 11.92 -2.03
C LYS A 252 9.56 11.62 -3.49
N TYR A 253 10.75 11.10 -3.78
CA TYR A 253 11.12 10.75 -5.15
C TYR A 253 10.31 9.55 -5.68
N MET A 254 10.12 8.53 -4.85
CA MET A 254 9.31 7.36 -5.18
C MET A 254 7.84 7.75 -5.44
N MET A 255 7.24 8.58 -4.58
CA MET A 255 5.89 9.13 -4.80
C MET A 255 5.80 9.96 -6.09
N LEU A 256 6.81 10.80 -6.37
CA LEU A 256 6.85 11.59 -7.59
C LEU A 256 6.83 10.69 -8.83
N MET A 257 7.69 9.66 -8.87
CA MET A 257 7.71 8.72 -9.98
C MET A 257 6.38 7.98 -10.11
N TRP A 258 5.78 7.54 -9.00
CA TRP A 258 4.49 6.88 -9.03
C TRP A 258 3.42 7.77 -9.66
N TYR A 259 3.30 9.04 -9.24
CA TYR A 259 2.34 9.98 -9.84
C TYR A 259 2.61 10.23 -11.34
N GLU A 260 3.88 10.36 -11.72
CA GLU A 260 4.28 10.57 -13.13
C GLU A 260 3.91 9.37 -14.01
N VAL A 261 4.13 8.14 -13.52
CA VAL A 261 3.74 6.90 -14.22
C VAL A 261 2.22 6.76 -14.28
N GLN A 262 1.53 7.03 -13.17
CA GLN A 262 0.06 6.95 -13.12
C GLN A 262 -0.59 7.95 -14.08
N TRP A 263 -0.07 9.18 -14.16
CA TRP A 263 -0.51 10.15 -15.17
C TRP A 263 -0.25 9.63 -16.57
N ASN A 264 0.94 9.12 -16.86
CA ASN A 264 1.29 8.63 -18.21
C ASN A 264 0.34 7.50 -18.67
N GLN A 265 -0.07 6.63 -17.76
CA GLN A 265 -0.97 5.49 -18.06
C GLN A 265 -2.45 5.90 -18.16
N SER A 266 -2.92 6.74 -17.23
CA SER A 266 -4.35 7.04 -17.09
C SER A 266 -4.77 8.33 -17.81
N GLN A 267 -3.81 9.22 -18.10
CA GLN A 267 -4.04 10.60 -18.53
C GLN A 267 -4.92 11.42 -17.56
N ASN A 268 -5.03 10.99 -16.29
CA ASN A 268 -5.75 11.74 -15.26
C ASN A 268 -4.87 12.88 -14.71
N ASN A 269 -5.32 14.12 -14.93
CA ASN A 269 -4.63 15.34 -14.48
C ASN A 269 -4.54 15.49 -12.96
N ASP A 270 -5.33 14.77 -12.16
CA ASP A 270 -5.21 14.76 -10.70
C ASP A 270 -3.80 14.35 -10.26
N PHE A 271 -3.19 13.39 -10.97
CA PHE A 271 -1.82 12.95 -10.69
C PHE A 271 -0.79 14.04 -10.96
N LEU A 272 -1.01 14.90 -11.97
CA LEU A 272 -0.15 16.07 -12.18
C LEU A 272 -0.28 17.07 -11.03
N LEU A 273 -1.51 17.33 -10.57
CA LEU A 273 -1.77 18.21 -9.43
C LEU A 273 -1.05 17.72 -8.17
N HIS A 274 -1.17 16.43 -7.86
CA HIS A 274 -0.49 15.81 -6.71
C HIS A 274 1.04 15.79 -6.84
N SER A 275 1.58 15.62 -8.06
CA SER A 275 3.03 15.64 -8.29
C SER A 275 3.67 17.03 -8.16
N ARG A 276 2.89 18.12 -8.23
CA ARG A 276 3.41 19.49 -8.35
C ARG A 276 4.33 19.91 -7.20
N SER A 277 3.91 19.65 -5.97
CA SER A 277 4.70 19.99 -4.77
C SER A 277 6.01 19.18 -4.71
N LEU A 278 6.00 17.94 -5.19
CA LEU A 278 7.17 17.09 -5.28
C LEU A 278 8.12 17.55 -6.39
N ARG A 279 7.60 17.95 -7.56
CA ARG A 279 8.40 18.58 -8.62
C ARG A 279 9.07 19.85 -8.12
N GLN A 280 8.35 20.71 -7.40
CA GLN A 280 8.91 21.90 -6.77
C GLN A 280 10.02 21.56 -5.76
N TYR A 281 9.79 20.56 -4.90
CA TYR A 281 10.79 20.09 -3.94
C TYR A 281 12.11 19.67 -4.63
N PHE A 282 12.03 19.01 -5.78
CA PHE A 282 13.20 18.63 -6.59
C PHE A 282 13.64 19.69 -7.62
N SER A 283 13.06 20.90 -7.59
CA SER A 283 13.34 21.99 -8.54
C SER A 283 13.19 21.57 -10.01
N LEU A 284 12.17 20.77 -10.28
CA LEU A 284 11.75 20.31 -11.61
C LEU A 284 10.66 21.25 -12.17
N PRO A 285 10.59 21.44 -13.50
CA PRO A 285 9.47 22.13 -14.14
C PRO A 285 8.14 21.45 -13.80
N SER A 286 7.02 22.20 -13.79
CA SER A 286 5.67 21.65 -13.58
C SER A 286 5.25 20.73 -14.74
#